data_AF-A0A847CIF4-F1
#
_entry.id   AF-A0A847CIF4-F1
#
_cell.length_a   1.000
_cell.length_b   1.000
_cell.length_c   1.000
_cell.angle_alpha   90.00
_cell.angle_beta   90.00
_cell.angle_gamma   90.00
#
_symmetry.space_group_name_H-M   'P 1'
#
loop_
_entity.id
_entity.type
_entity.pdbx_description
1 polymer ?
#
loop_
_entity_poly.entity_id
_entity_poly.type
_entity_poly.pdbx_seq_one_letter_code
_entity_poly.pdbx_strand_id
1 'polypeptide(L)'
;MKLESVFYIQKNKLIKKANDEIVNLENINSYSFDEISKNITGDNFLIINLPWSQVELEDEVYNEELLALLRDTLKKMEEVNHFAIILPVIDKNFETPEQISSFINAFNHTARRIKDCVSMVGYEFPEELVKDGLNSLTEDFIQTLAKKHEQYIYFLNLQNINKFNLQEKITNSDIVIL
;
A
#
# COMPACT_ATOMS: atom_id res chain seq x y z
N MET A 1 20.68 -4.62 3.56
CA MET A 1 20.74 -4.02 2.21
C MET A 1 19.57 -3.06 2.09
N LYS A 2 19.78 -1.79 1.72
CA LYS A 2 18.67 -0.91 1.32
C LYS A 2 18.26 -1.34 -0.08
N LEU A 3 16.98 -1.61 -0.31
CA LEU A 3 16.47 -1.84 -1.65
C LEU A 3 16.43 -0.52 -2.39
N GLU A 4 16.96 -0.52 -3.61
CA GLU A 4 16.79 0.62 -4.49
C GLU A 4 15.36 0.61 -5.02
N SER A 5 14.64 1.72 -4.82
CA SER A 5 13.29 1.86 -5.34
C SER A 5 13.31 1.83 -6.88
N VAL A 6 12.46 1.01 -7.48
CA VAL A 6 12.30 0.86 -8.94
C VAL A 6 11.52 2.04 -9.54
N PHE A 7 10.76 2.76 -8.72
CA PHE A 7 9.87 3.83 -9.15
C PHE A 7 10.18 5.15 -8.45
N TYR A 8 9.69 6.23 -9.01
CA TYR A 8 9.65 7.55 -8.37
C TYR A 8 8.39 8.29 -8.78
N ILE A 9 8.09 9.37 -8.07
CA ILE A 9 6.88 10.17 -8.28
C ILE A 9 7.24 11.41 -9.07
N GLN A 10 6.45 11.72 -10.10
CA GLN A 10 6.53 12.99 -10.81
C GLN A 10 5.11 13.46 -11.16
N LYS A 11 4.72 14.64 -10.65
CA LYS A 11 3.38 15.23 -10.89
C LYS A 11 2.24 14.25 -10.59
N ASN A 12 2.28 13.62 -9.41
CA ASN A 12 1.31 12.61 -8.95
C ASN A 12 1.19 11.35 -9.83
N LYS A 13 2.17 11.10 -10.71
CA LYS A 13 2.27 9.89 -11.53
C LYS A 13 3.44 9.03 -11.08
N LEU A 14 3.27 7.72 -11.21
CA LEU A 14 4.32 6.73 -10.99
C LEU A 14 5.21 6.63 -12.23
N ILE A 15 6.51 6.81 -12.07
CA ILE A 15 7.50 6.73 -13.15
C ILE A 15 8.48 5.60 -12.87
N LYS A 16 8.77 4.79 -13.88
CA LYS A 16 9.77 3.72 -13.80
C LYS A 16 11.18 4.29 -14.01
N LYS A 17 12.08 4.08 -13.04
CA LYS A 17 13.45 4.65 -13.10
C LYS A 17 14.31 4.12 -14.24
N ALA A 18 14.01 2.93 -14.75
CA ALA A 18 14.85 2.29 -15.76
C ALA A 18 14.82 3.02 -17.12
N ASN A 19 13.72 3.70 -17.43
CA ASN A 19 13.45 4.26 -18.75
C ASN A 19 12.62 5.55 -18.72
N ASP A 20 12.35 6.10 -17.53
CA ASP A 20 11.52 7.29 -17.31
C ASP A 20 10.11 7.21 -17.92
N GLU A 21 9.59 5.98 -18.10
CA GLU A 21 8.24 5.76 -18.59
C GLU A 21 7.20 5.94 -17.49
N ILE A 22 6.12 6.63 -17.84
CA ILE A 22 4.93 6.74 -17.00
C ILE A 22 4.26 5.37 -16.91
N VAL A 23 4.09 4.85 -15.70
CA VAL A 23 3.31 3.65 -15.47
C VAL A 23 1.83 4.02 -15.58
N ASN A 24 1.10 3.35 -16.48
CA ASN A 24 -0.33 3.52 -16.56
C ASN A 24 -0.99 2.72 -15.41
N LEU A 25 -1.62 3.45 -14.50
CA LEU A 25 -2.30 2.91 -13.34
C LEU A 25 -3.84 3.04 -13.44
N GLU A 26 -4.36 3.45 -14.61
CA GLU A 26 -5.80 3.54 -14.84
C GLU A 26 -6.42 2.14 -14.89
N ASN A 27 -7.50 1.94 -14.12
CA ASN A 27 -8.27 0.69 -14.05
C ASN A 27 -7.44 -0.53 -13.57
N ILE A 28 -6.51 -0.34 -12.64
CA ILE A 28 -5.82 -1.46 -12.00
C ILE A 28 -6.84 -2.37 -11.31
N ASN A 29 -6.68 -3.67 -11.54
CA ASN A 29 -7.49 -4.67 -10.87
C ASN A 29 -7.09 -4.79 -9.39
N SER A 30 -8.11 -4.88 -8.55
CA SER A 30 -7.98 -5.10 -7.12
C SER A 30 -8.46 -6.51 -6.80
N TYR A 31 -7.67 -7.22 -6.01
CA TYR A 31 -7.90 -8.62 -5.64
C TYR A 31 -7.75 -8.80 -4.14
N SER A 32 -8.50 -9.75 -3.58
CA SER A 32 -8.19 -10.25 -2.24
C SER A 32 -6.86 -10.99 -2.24
N PHE A 33 -6.17 -10.98 -1.10
CA PHE A 33 -4.92 -11.74 -0.96
C PHE A 33 -5.11 -13.26 -1.19
N ASP A 34 -6.27 -13.80 -0.81
CA ASP A 34 -6.60 -15.22 -1.02
C ASP A 34 -6.71 -15.62 -2.50
N GLU A 35 -7.05 -14.68 -3.39
CA GLU A 35 -7.09 -14.90 -4.83
C GLU A 35 -5.69 -14.91 -5.43
N ILE A 36 -4.87 -13.90 -5.08
CA ILE A 36 -3.51 -13.73 -5.63
C ILE A 36 -2.54 -14.79 -5.13
N SER A 37 -2.66 -15.22 -3.87
CA SER A 37 -1.81 -16.27 -3.31
C SER A 37 -1.95 -17.63 -4.02
N LYS A 38 -3.08 -17.86 -4.69
CA LYS A 38 -3.36 -19.09 -5.45
C LYS A 38 -2.94 -19.00 -6.90
N ASN A 39 -3.12 -17.84 -7.53
CA ASN A 39 -2.76 -17.64 -8.92
C ASN A 39 -2.37 -16.18 -9.18
N ILE A 40 -1.10 -15.94 -9.47
CA ILE A 40 -0.63 -14.61 -9.89
C ILE A 40 -1.26 -14.34 -11.26
N THR A 41 -2.04 -13.27 -11.35
CA THR A 41 -2.72 -12.89 -12.59
C THR A 41 -1.71 -12.45 -13.64
N GLY A 42 -2.15 -12.33 -14.90
CA GLY A 42 -1.31 -11.79 -15.98
C GLY A 42 -1.13 -10.26 -15.93
N ASP A 43 -1.62 -9.60 -14.88
CA ASP A 43 -1.54 -8.15 -14.75
C ASP A 43 -0.17 -7.74 -14.20
N ASN A 44 0.50 -6.82 -14.90
CA ASN A 44 1.81 -6.30 -14.49
C ASN A 44 1.73 -5.48 -13.19
N PHE A 45 0.57 -4.90 -12.89
CA PHE A 45 0.29 -4.11 -11.70
C PHE A 45 -1.08 -4.51 -11.14
N LEU A 46 -1.15 -4.72 -9.84
CA LEU A 46 -2.40 -5.05 -9.15
C LEU A 46 -2.46 -4.43 -7.76
N ILE A 47 -3.66 -4.29 -7.22
CA ILE A 47 -3.92 -3.91 -5.84
C ILE A 47 -4.26 -5.17 -5.04
N ILE A 48 -3.55 -5.40 -3.94
CA ILE A 48 -3.83 -6.48 -2.98
C ILE A 48 -4.60 -5.89 -1.81
N ASN A 49 -5.86 -6.26 -1.69
CA ASN A 49 -6.69 -5.95 -0.53
C ASN A 49 -6.26 -6.85 0.62
N LEU A 50 -5.76 -6.22 1.68
CA LEU A 50 -5.25 -6.92 2.86
C LEU A 50 -6.04 -6.48 4.09
N PRO A 51 -7.03 -7.27 4.55
CA PRO A 51 -7.82 -6.97 5.74
C PRO A 51 -7.00 -6.92 7.02
N TRP A 52 -7.26 -5.93 7.86
CA TRP A 52 -6.60 -5.77 9.15
C TRP A 52 -6.83 -6.99 10.05
N SER A 53 -8.04 -7.58 10.06
CA SER A 53 -8.34 -8.82 10.79
C SER A 53 -7.53 -10.04 10.36
N GLN A 54 -7.04 -10.07 9.12
CA GLN A 54 -6.17 -11.13 8.65
C GLN A 54 -4.71 -10.91 9.08
N VAL A 55 -4.25 -9.64 9.08
CA VAL A 55 -2.88 -9.27 9.46
C VAL A 55 -2.63 -9.41 10.95
N GLU A 56 -3.59 -8.99 11.76
CA GLU A 56 -3.52 -9.01 13.22
C GLU A 56 -4.76 -9.73 13.74
N LEU A 57 -4.56 -10.90 14.34
CA LEU A 57 -5.63 -11.79 14.79
C LEU A 57 -6.23 -11.31 16.12
N GLU A 58 -5.35 -10.88 17.01
CA GLU A 58 -5.63 -10.28 18.31
C GLU A 58 -4.67 -9.11 18.51
N ASP A 59 -4.93 -8.25 19.49
CA ASP A 59 -4.08 -7.07 19.75
C ASP A 59 -2.60 -7.46 19.89
N GLU A 60 -1.75 -6.91 19.02
CA GLU A 60 -0.32 -7.22 18.89
C GLU A 60 0.04 -8.67 18.51
N VAL A 61 -0.95 -9.51 18.17
CA VAL A 61 -0.78 -10.88 17.69
C VAL A 61 -0.93 -10.93 16.18
N TYR A 62 0.21 -10.85 15.48
CA TYR A 62 0.25 -10.85 14.02
C TYR A 62 0.16 -12.25 13.41
N ASN A 63 -0.53 -12.36 12.28
CA ASN A 63 -0.62 -13.60 11.50
C ASN A 63 0.65 -13.82 10.67
N GLU A 64 1.67 -14.40 11.30
CA GLU A 64 2.97 -14.58 10.67
C GLU A 64 2.97 -15.55 9.49
N GLU A 65 2.04 -16.50 9.48
CA GLU A 65 1.85 -17.42 8.36
C GLU A 65 1.35 -16.68 7.11
N LEU A 66 0.33 -15.83 7.28
CA LEU A 66 -0.17 -14.98 6.20
C LEU A 66 0.92 -14.04 5.66
N LEU A 67 1.68 -13.40 6.55
CA LEU A 67 2.73 -12.45 6.15
C LEU A 67 3.91 -13.15 5.46
N ALA A 68 4.23 -14.39 5.84
CA ALA A 68 5.19 -15.22 5.13
C ALA A 68 4.69 -15.58 3.72
N LEU A 69 3.42 -15.99 3.60
CA LEU A 69 2.81 -16.29 2.31
C LEU A 69 2.73 -15.04 1.40
N LEU A 70 2.44 -13.87 1.97
CA LEU A 70 2.42 -12.59 1.25
C LEU A 70 3.80 -12.29 0.70
N ARG A 71 4.84 -12.44 1.53
CA ARG A 71 6.23 -12.27 1.09
C ARG A 71 6.59 -13.23 -0.04
N ASP A 72 6.26 -14.51 0.08
CA ASP A 72 6.56 -15.51 -0.94
C ASP A 72 5.82 -15.24 -2.26
N THR A 73 4.58 -14.75 -2.16
CA THR A 73 3.77 -14.35 -3.32
C THR A 73 4.39 -13.15 -4.02
N LEU A 74 4.76 -12.12 -3.28
CA LEU A 74 5.47 -10.96 -3.82
C LEU A 74 6.81 -11.36 -4.45
N LYS A 75 7.55 -12.31 -3.84
CA LYS A 75 8.80 -12.83 -4.41
C LYS A 75 8.58 -13.52 -5.76
N LYS A 76 7.52 -14.33 -5.90
CA LYS A 76 7.14 -14.92 -7.19
C LYS A 76 6.74 -13.84 -8.22
N MET A 77 6.09 -12.76 -7.80
CA MET A 77 5.77 -11.63 -8.69
C MET A 77 7.04 -10.97 -9.24
N GLU A 78 8.14 -10.91 -8.47
CA GLU A 78 9.42 -10.38 -8.95
C GLU A 78 9.98 -11.19 -10.13
N GLU A 79 9.85 -12.52 -10.10
CA GLU A 79 10.35 -13.41 -11.15
C GLU A 79 9.69 -13.14 -12.51
N VAL A 80 8.45 -12.66 -12.49
CA VAL A 80 7.65 -12.31 -13.67
C VAL A 80 7.54 -10.81 -13.90
N ASN A 81 8.29 -9.98 -13.15
CA ASN A 81 8.29 -8.52 -13.28
C ASN A 81 6.91 -7.87 -13.03
N HIS A 82 6.11 -8.47 -12.15
CA HIS A 82 4.84 -7.91 -11.69
C HIS A 82 5.01 -7.13 -10.38
N PHE A 83 4.13 -6.15 -10.17
CA PHE A 83 4.18 -5.22 -9.06
C PHE A 83 2.85 -5.16 -8.33
N ALA A 84 2.92 -4.95 -7.02
CA ALA A 84 1.77 -4.88 -6.12
C ALA A 84 1.74 -3.54 -5.37
N ILE A 85 0.52 -3.04 -5.22
CA ILE A 85 0.15 -1.99 -4.28
C ILE A 85 -0.70 -2.67 -3.20
N ILE A 86 -0.41 -2.45 -1.92
CA ILE A 86 -1.27 -2.97 -0.84
C ILE A 86 -2.32 -1.93 -0.51
N LEU A 87 -3.58 -2.33 -0.49
CA LEU A 87 -4.67 -1.59 0.14
C LEU A 87 -4.94 -2.21 1.51
N PRO A 88 -4.53 -1.55 2.61
CA PRO A 88 -4.97 -1.90 3.96
C PRO A 88 -6.49 -1.78 4.05
N VAL A 89 -7.20 -2.87 4.34
CA VAL A 89 -8.66 -2.82 4.49
C VAL A 89 -9.01 -2.73 5.98
N ILE A 90 -9.71 -1.67 6.37
CA ILE A 90 -10.14 -1.43 7.74
C ILE A 90 -11.45 -2.19 7.98
N ASP A 91 -11.35 -3.41 8.49
CA ASP A 91 -12.48 -4.32 8.77
C ASP A 91 -12.70 -4.56 10.27
N LYS A 92 -12.02 -3.77 11.13
CA LYS A 92 -12.23 -3.70 12.57
C LYS A 92 -12.62 -2.27 12.98
N ASN A 93 -12.95 -2.06 14.24
CA ASN A 93 -13.23 -0.73 14.79
C ASN A 93 -12.01 0.20 14.61
N PHE A 94 -12.26 1.40 14.10
CA PHE A 94 -11.24 2.40 13.75
C PHE A 94 -11.71 3.81 14.12
N GLU A 95 -12.05 4.01 15.40
CA GLU A 95 -12.61 5.27 15.89
C GLU A 95 -11.74 5.89 16.98
N THR A 96 -11.14 5.06 17.85
CA THR A 96 -10.33 5.56 18.97
C THR A 96 -8.86 5.70 18.58
N PRO A 97 -8.09 6.59 19.25
CA PRO A 97 -6.66 6.72 19.02
C PRO A 97 -5.89 5.40 19.17
N GLU A 98 -6.29 4.53 20.11
CA GLU A 98 -5.68 3.22 20.34
C GLU A 98 -5.92 2.28 19.15
N GLN A 99 -7.15 2.25 18.64
CA GLN A 99 -7.51 1.44 17.46
C GLN A 99 -6.77 1.92 16.21
N ILE A 100 -6.68 3.24 16.03
CA ILE A 100 -5.92 3.85 14.96
C ILE A 100 -4.43 3.45 15.05
N SER A 101 -3.85 3.54 16.25
CA SER A 101 -2.45 3.16 16.47
C SER A 101 -2.22 1.68 16.21
N SER A 102 -3.12 0.81 16.66
CA SER A 102 -3.07 -0.64 16.42
C SER A 102 -3.11 -0.96 14.92
N PHE A 103 -4.00 -0.32 14.16
CA PHE A 103 -4.04 -0.44 12.69
C PHE A 103 -2.70 -0.02 12.05
N ILE A 104 -2.17 1.16 12.39
CA ILE A 104 -0.90 1.64 11.84
C ILE A 104 0.25 0.67 12.20
N ASN A 105 0.27 0.14 13.42
CA ASN A 105 1.26 -0.82 13.88
C ASN A 105 1.18 -2.15 13.13
N ALA A 106 -0.03 -2.65 12.87
CA ALA A 106 -0.24 -3.86 12.08
C ALA A 106 0.34 -3.72 10.66
N PHE A 107 0.07 -2.61 9.97
CA PHE A 107 0.61 -2.39 8.63
C PHE A 107 2.09 -1.98 8.62
N ASN A 108 2.62 -1.40 9.69
CA ASN A 108 4.06 -1.24 9.88
C ASN A 108 4.78 -2.60 10.07
N HIS A 109 4.15 -3.54 10.78
CA HIS A 109 4.67 -4.91 10.90
C HIS A 109 4.64 -5.64 9.56
N THR A 110 3.53 -5.53 8.81
CA THR A 110 3.42 -6.01 7.42
C THR A 110 4.54 -5.43 6.56
N ALA A 111 4.71 -4.10 6.56
CA ALA A 111 5.76 -3.40 5.84
C ALA A 111 7.16 -3.94 6.15
N ARG A 112 7.44 -4.26 7.42
CA ARG A 112 8.70 -4.86 7.85
C ARG A 112 8.91 -6.27 7.29
N ARG A 113 7.85 -7.07 7.15
CA ARG A 113 7.92 -8.45 6.66
C ARG A 113 8.17 -8.53 5.16
N ILE A 114 7.65 -7.58 4.39
CA ILE A 114 7.76 -7.56 2.92
C ILE A 114 8.78 -6.54 2.40
N LYS A 115 9.54 -5.89 3.31
CA LYS A 115 10.48 -4.82 2.98
C LYS A 115 11.55 -5.19 1.97
N ASP A 116 11.82 -6.50 1.83
CA ASP A 116 12.81 -7.02 0.92
C ASP A 116 12.23 -7.42 -0.45
N CYS A 117 10.94 -7.16 -0.68
CA CYS A 117 10.28 -7.45 -1.94
C CYS A 117 10.33 -6.27 -2.91
N VAL A 118 10.95 -6.45 -4.08
CA VAL A 118 11.06 -5.45 -5.16
C VAL A 118 9.70 -5.19 -5.81
N SER A 119 8.87 -6.23 -5.90
CA SER A 119 7.51 -6.16 -6.45
C SER A 119 6.57 -5.31 -5.59
N MET A 120 6.89 -5.07 -4.31
CA MET A 120 6.10 -4.22 -3.43
C MET A 120 6.41 -2.74 -3.69
N VAL A 121 5.46 -2.02 -4.28
CA VAL A 121 5.63 -0.61 -4.64
C VAL A 121 5.28 0.32 -3.49
N GLY A 122 4.22 0.01 -2.75
CA GLY A 122 3.76 0.84 -1.66
C GLY A 122 2.28 0.64 -1.32
N TYR A 123 1.66 1.66 -0.73
CA TYR A 123 0.35 1.54 -0.09
C TYR A 123 -0.67 2.51 -0.66
N GLU A 124 -1.86 2.01 -0.94
CA GLU A 124 -3.04 2.84 -1.15
C GLU A 124 -3.65 3.22 0.19
N PHE A 125 -4.11 4.47 0.33
CA PHE A 125 -4.85 4.87 1.52
C PHE A 125 -6.27 4.28 1.52
N PRO A 126 -6.68 3.57 2.59
CA PRO A 126 -8.09 3.25 2.78
C PRO A 126 -8.95 4.51 2.92
N GLU A 127 -10.22 4.37 2.55
CA GLU A 127 -11.20 5.44 2.59
C GLU A 127 -11.25 6.10 3.98
N GLU A 128 -11.24 5.29 5.04
CA GLU A 128 -11.37 5.71 6.42
C GLU A 128 -10.22 6.60 6.88
N LEU A 129 -9.01 6.44 6.31
CA LEU A 129 -7.87 7.29 6.61
C LEU A 129 -7.98 8.68 5.98
N VAL A 130 -8.70 8.80 4.86
CA VAL A 130 -8.75 10.03 4.03
C VAL A 130 -10.11 10.71 4.03
N LYS A 131 -11.12 10.13 4.69
CA LYS A 131 -12.49 10.68 4.74
C LYS A 131 -12.56 12.11 5.29
N ASP A 132 -11.68 12.43 6.24
CA ASP A 132 -11.53 13.76 6.84
C ASP A 132 -10.41 14.58 6.17
N GLY A 133 -9.98 14.12 4.99
CA GLY A 133 -8.91 14.65 4.15
C GLY A 133 -7.51 14.20 4.53
N LEU A 134 -6.53 14.63 3.72
CA LEU A 134 -5.12 14.47 4.05
C LEU A 134 -4.78 15.38 5.24
N ASN A 135 -4.49 14.76 6.38
CA ASN A 135 -4.31 15.37 7.69
C ASN A 135 -3.24 14.62 8.51
N SER A 136 -3.11 14.94 9.80
CA SER A 136 -2.11 14.33 10.69
C SER A 136 -2.19 12.80 10.75
N LEU A 137 -3.38 12.20 10.60
CA LEU A 137 -3.53 10.75 10.59
C LEU A 137 -2.88 10.11 9.36
N THR A 138 -3.07 10.69 8.18
CA THR A 138 -2.38 10.24 6.96
C THR A 138 -0.87 10.46 7.04
N GLU A 139 -0.44 11.57 7.65
CA GLU A 139 0.97 11.85 7.89
C GLU A 139 1.59 10.84 8.86
N ASP A 140 0.90 10.50 9.96
CA ASP A 140 1.34 9.52 10.94
C ASP A 140 1.48 8.12 10.31
N PHE A 141 0.55 7.73 9.44
CA PHE A 141 0.64 6.49 8.68
C PHE A 141 1.88 6.48 7.78
N ILE A 142 2.10 7.53 6.98
CA ILE A 142 3.27 7.67 6.11
C ILE A 142 4.55 7.62 6.94
N GLN A 143 4.67 8.46 7.96
CA GLN A 143 5.89 8.60 8.75
C GLN A 143 6.25 7.30 9.49
N THR A 144 5.26 6.59 10.01
CA THR A 144 5.48 5.34 10.73
C THR A 144 6.06 4.27 9.81
N LEU A 145 5.49 4.10 8.61
CA LEU A 145 5.98 3.13 7.63
C LEU A 145 7.31 3.58 7.00
N ALA A 146 7.43 4.85 6.60
CA ALA A 146 8.60 5.40 5.92
C ALA A 146 9.86 5.35 6.78
N LYS A 147 9.75 5.42 8.12
CA LYS A 147 10.90 5.40 9.06
C LYS A 147 11.88 4.24 8.82
N LYS A 148 11.39 3.11 8.31
CA LYS A 148 12.22 1.95 7.94
C LYS A 148 12.08 1.55 6.48
N HIS A 149 11.16 2.17 5.74
CA HIS A 149 10.72 1.76 4.41
C HIS A 149 10.54 2.98 3.48
N GLU A 150 11.56 3.83 3.42
CA GLU A 150 11.60 5.07 2.60
C GLU A 150 11.29 4.83 1.11
N GLN A 151 11.42 3.59 0.62
CA GLN A 151 11.15 3.25 -0.77
C GLN A 151 9.66 3.21 -1.15
N TYR A 152 8.75 3.13 -0.17
CA TYR A 152 7.33 2.96 -0.45
C TYR A 152 6.69 4.26 -0.95
N ILE A 153 5.87 4.10 -1.98
CA ILE A 153 5.07 5.17 -2.58
C ILE A 153 3.64 5.07 -2.04
N TYR A 154 3.00 6.22 -1.84
CA TYR A 154 1.63 6.26 -1.35
C TYR A 154 0.66 6.62 -2.47
N PHE A 155 -0.47 5.95 -2.49
CA PHE A 155 -1.46 6.03 -3.56
C PHE A 155 -2.81 6.47 -3.01
N LEU A 156 -3.57 7.18 -3.84
CA LEU A 156 -4.92 7.60 -3.51
C LEU A 156 -5.85 7.41 -4.71
N ASN A 157 -6.95 6.70 -4.48
CA ASN A 157 -7.97 6.44 -5.48
C ASN A 157 -8.68 7.71 -5.92
N LEU A 158 -8.80 7.93 -7.24
CA LEU A 158 -9.52 9.08 -7.81
C LEU A 158 -10.97 9.21 -7.30
N GLN A 159 -11.64 8.09 -7.01
CA GLN A 159 -12.98 8.11 -6.41
C GLN A 159 -12.96 8.76 -5.02
N ASN A 160 -11.97 8.44 -4.18
CA ASN A 160 -11.81 9.05 -2.86
C ASN A 160 -11.42 10.52 -2.96
N ILE A 161 -10.58 10.89 -3.93
CA ILE A 161 -10.23 12.28 -4.23
C ILE A 161 -11.50 13.09 -4.51
N ASN A 162 -12.36 12.57 -5.36
CA ASN A 162 -13.61 13.22 -5.75
C ASN A 162 -14.64 13.23 -4.62
N LYS A 163 -14.77 12.12 -3.90
CA LYS A 163 -15.72 11.94 -2.79
C LYS A 163 -15.45 12.93 -1.64
N PHE A 164 -14.18 13.16 -1.32
CA PHE A 164 -13.77 14.01 -0.19
C PHE A 164 -13.18 15.37 -0.62
N ASN A 165 -13.29 15.74 -1.90
CA ASN A 165 -12.80 17.00 -2.46
C ASN A 165 -11.32 17.30 -2.16
N LEU A 166 -10.44 16.33 -2.44
CA LEU A 166 -9.01 16.40 -2.09
C LEU A 166 -8.10 16.98 -3.18
N GLN A 167 -8.66 17.49 -4.28
CA GLN A 167 -7.91 17.87 -5.49
C GLN A 167 -6.82 18.92 -5.19
N GLU A 168 -7.14 19.95 -4.39
CA GLU A 168 -6.19 21.02 -4.05
C GLU A 168 -5.04 20.54 -3.17
N LYS A 169 -5.31 19.59 -2.26
CA LYS A 169 -4.30 19.02 -1.36
C LYS A 169 -3.32 18.09 -2.08
N ILE A 170 -3.75 17.44 -3.16
CA ILE A 170 -2.95 16.43 -3.85
C ILE A 170 -1.96 17.04 -4.83
N THR A 171 -2.31 18.17 -5.45
CA THR A 171 -1.55 18.81 -6.54
C THR A 171 -0.08 19.13 -6.16
N ASN A 172 0.23 19.24 -4.85
CA ASN A 172 1.57 19.47 -4.33
C ASN A 172 2.08 18.36 -3.37
N SER A 173 1.47 17.17 -3.42
CA SER A 173 1.83 16.05 -2.55
C SER A 173 2.63 14.98 -3.31
N ASP A 174 3.46 14.23 -2.60
CA ASP A 174 4.15 13.04 -3.10
C ASP A 174 3.23 11.79 -3.03
N ILE A 175 1.99 11.95 -3.50
CA ILE A 175 0.98 10.88 -3.57
C ILE A 175 0.66 10.62 -5.05
N VAL A 176 0.62 9.35 -5.43
CA VAL A 176 0.22 8.94 -6.78
C VAL A 176 -1.29 8.75 -6.86
N ILE A 177 -1.90 9.20 -7.95
CA ILE A 177 -3.34 9.03 -8.19
C ILE A 177 -3.57 7.71 -8.94
N LEU A 178 -4.52 6.91 -8.44
CA LEU A 178 -5.03 5.69 -9.08
C LEU A 178 -6.36 5.98 -9.80
#